data_AF-A0AAU1PWI3-F1
#
_entry.id   AF-A0AAU1PWI3-F1
#
_cell.length_a   1.000
_cell.length_b   1.000
_cell.length_c   1.000
_cell.angle_alpha   90.00
_cell.angle_beta   90.00
_cell.angle_gamma   90.00
#
_symmetry.space_group_name_H-M   'P 1'
#
loop_
_entity.id
_entity.type
_entity.pdbx_description
1 polymer ?
#
loop_
_entity_poly.entity_id
_entity_poly.type
_entity_poly.pdbx_seq_one_letter_code
_entity_poly.pdbx_strand_id
1 'polypeptide(L)'
;MSESEAAVRSCAWCGATFRPGTIGRAAVYCRRSCRQRAYEARREAQRIALALAVAAADSSRDRAGLSDSTRDETESGQAPAPALPDPRDGWLRSAAEVDAQLRELEARRAATPPVQRKRRRLASPQQPDAPTLFGPDADGS
;
A
#
# COMPACT_ATOMS: atom_id res chain seq x y z
N MET A 1 37.74 -23.88 23.91
CA MET A 1 36.96 -22.63 24.02
C MET A 1 37.36 -21.75 22.85
N SER A 2 36.65 -21.85 21.73
CA SER A 2 36.95 -21.06 20.52
C SER A 2 36.02 -19.86 20.54
N GLU A 3 36.45 -18.78 21.16
CA GLU A 3 35.75 -17.50 21.08
C GLU A 3 35.75 -17.05 19.62
N SER A 4 34.57 -17.12 19.02
CA SER A 4 34.28 -16.61 17.69
C SER A 4 34.67 -15.13 17.63
N GLU A 5 35.83 -14.89 17.03
CA GLU A 5 36.28 -13.59 16.56
C GLU A 5 35.13 -13.00 15.72
N ALA A 6 34.41 -12.03 16.28
CA ALA A 6 33.17 -11.59 15.66
C ALA A 6 33.53 -10.82 14.38
N ALA A 7 33.40 -11.52 13.25
CA ALA A 7 33.76 -11.01 11.94
C ALA A 7 33.06 -9.68 11.68
N VAL A 8 33.86 -8.65 11.36
CA VAL A 8 33.36 -7.34 10.93
C VAL A 8 32.58 -7.53 9.63
N ARG A 9 31.34 -7.04 9.58
CA ARG A 9 30.46 -7.11 8.40
C ARG A 9 30.09 -5.73 7.89
N SER A 10 29.80 -5.62 6.61
CA SER A 10 29.26 -4.40 6.00
C SER A 10 27.74 -4.37 6.07
N CYS A 11 27.17 -3.21 6.40
CA CYS A 11 25.74 -2.98 6.41
C CYS A 11 25.18 -3.03 4.98
N ALA A 12 24.13 -3.82 4.74
CA ALA A 12 23.51 -3.94 3.41
C ALA A 12 22.80 -2.65 2.93
N TRP A 13 22.54 -1.68 3.82
CA TRP A 13 21.90 -0.41 3.46
C TRP A 13 22.90 0.73 3.26
N CYS A 14 23.78 0.97 4.23
CA CYS A 14 24.71 2.10 4.19
C CYS A 14 26.17 1.72 3.91
N GLY A 15 26.49 0.44 3.77
CA GLY A 15 27.86 -0.05 3.55
C GLY A 15 28.78 0.00 4.78
N ALA A 16 28.40 0.72 5.85
CA ALA A 16 29.23 0.87 7.04
C ALA A 16 29.59 -0.47 7.68
N THR A 17 30.85 -0.60 8.09
CA THR A 17 31.34 -1.77 8.82
C THR A 17 30.80 -1.79 10.25
N PHE A 18 30.41 -2.96 10.74
CA PHE A 18 29.92 -3.14 12.10
C PHE A 18 30.21 -4.56 12.60
N ARG A 19 30.30 -4.70 13.92
CA ARG A 19 30.46 -5.99 14.57
C ARG A 19 29.08 -6.57 14.88
N PRO A 20 28.63 -7.66 14.21
CA PRO A 20 27.35 -8.28 14.52
C PRO A 20 27.38 -8.86 15.94
N GLY A 21 26.21 -8.85 16.60
CA GLY A 21 26.06 -9.50 17.91
C GLY A 21 26.35 -11.01 17.83
N THR A 22 26.82 -11.58 18.94
CA THR A 22 27.24 -12.98 19.04
C THR A 22 26.08 -13.97 19.23
N ILE A 23 24.90 -13.48 19.66
CA ILE A 23 23.75 -14.33 19.98
C ILE A 23 22.73 -14.29 18.84
N GLY A 24 22.41 -15.47 18.31
CA GLY A 24 21.35 -15.68 17.32
C GLY A 24 21.78 -15.48 15.87
N ARG A 25 20.84 -15.12 14.99
CA ARG A 25 21.13 -14.89 13.57
C ARG A 25 21.99 -13.64 13.39
N ALA A 26 23.04 -13.78 12.58
CA ALA A 26 23.95 -12.68 12.29
C ALA A 26 23.20 -11.46 11.72
N ALA A 27 23.43 -10.29 12.32
CA ALA A 27 22.82 -9.05 11.88
C ALA A 27 23.32 -8.66 10.47
N VAL A 28 22.41 -8.13 9.65
CA VAL A 28 22.67 -7.67 8.27
C VAL A 28 22.79 -6.14 8.19
N TYR A 29 22.25 -5.45 9.19
CA TYR A 29 22.22 -3.99 9.25
C TYR A 29 22.91 -3.51 10.52
N CYS A 30 23.66 -2.42 10.41
CA CYS A 30 24.39 -1.85 11.54
C CYS A 30 23.45 -1.28 12.62
N ARG A 31 22.25 -0.80 12.24
CA ARG A 31 21.29 -0.14 13.12
C ARG A 31 19.85 -0.41 12.71
N ARG A 32 18.91 -0.23 13.66
CA ARG A 32 17.46 -0.35 13.43
C ARG A 32 16.96 0.61 12.34
N SER A 33 17.51 1.82 12.28
CA SER A 33 17.17 2.82 11.25
C SER A 33 17.52 2.36 9.84
N CYS A 34 18.68 1.74 9.63
CA CYS A 34 19.08 1.17 8.35
C CYS A 34 18.15 0.03 7.91
N ARG A 35 17.74 -0.82 8.86
CA ARG A 35 16.74 -1.87 8.61
C ARG A 35 15.39 -1.27 8.20
N GLN A 36 14.96 -0.21 8.87
CA GLN A 36 13.70 0.47 8.57
C GLN A 36 13.71 1.08 7.17
N ARG A 37 14.77 1.81 6.81
CA ARG A 37 14.91 2.40 5.47
C ARG A 37 14.96 1.34 4.37
N ALA A 38 15.67 0.23 4.59
CA ALA A 38 15.69 -0.89 3.64
C ALA A 38 14.30 -1.55 3.48
N TYR A 39 13.47 -1.56 4.53
CA TYR A 39 12.08 -2.00 4.42
C TYR A 39 11.22 -1.02 3.64
N GLU A 40 11.34 0.27 3.93
CA GLU A 40 10.62 1.35 3.23
C GLU A 40 10.97 1.40 1.75
N ALA A 41 12.25 1.34 1.40
CA ALA A 41 12.69 1.31 0.01
C ALA A 41 12.09 0.13 -0.77
N ARG A 42 12.05 -1.06 -0.17
CA ARG A 42 11.40 -2.23 -0.79
C ARG A 42 9.89 -2.06 -0.93
N ARG A 43 9.23 -1.48 0.08
CA ARG A 43 7.79 -1.19 0.02
C ARG A 43 7.46 -0.15 -1.04
N GLU A 44 8.29 0.87 -1.18
CA GLU A 44 8.11 1.92 -2.17
C GLU A 44 8.31 1.37 -3.59
N ALA A 45 9.37 0.59 -3.82
CA ALA A 45 9.58 -0.10 -5.08
C ALA A 45 8.39 -1.01 -5.46
N GLN A 46 7.80 -1.72 -4.49
CA GLN A 46 6.59 -2.52 -4.73
C GLN A 46 5.38 -1.67 -5.10
N ARG A 47 5.17 -0.52 -4.45
CA ARG A 47 4.07 0.39 -4.80
C ARG A 47 4.23 0.94 -6.21
N ILE A 48 5.43 1.38 -6.57
CA ILE A 48 5.73 1.87 -7.92
C ILE A 48 5.52 0.76 -8.95
N ALA A 49 6.04 -0.44 -8.69
CA ALA A 49 5.86 -1.57 -9.60
C ALA A 49 4.38 -1.93 -9.82
N LEU A 50 3.57 -1.90 -8.76
CA LEU A 50 2.12 -2.10 -8.86
C LEU A 50 1.44 -0.99 -9.66
N ALA A 51 1.79 0.27 -9.40
CA ALA A 51 1.23 1.41 -10.14
C ALA A 51 1.56 1.32 -11.64
N LEU A 52 2.80 0.96 -11.98
CA LEU A 52 3.22 0.76 -13.37
C LEU A 52 2.49 -0.43 -14.02
N ALA A 53 2.29 -1.53 -13.30
CA ALA A 53 1.56 -2.68 -13.81
C ALA A 53 0.08 -2.34 -14.10
N VAL A 54 -0.56 -1.56 -13.22
CA VAL A 54 -1.93 -1.08 -13.42
C VAL A 54 -2.01 -0.13 -14.62
N ALA A 55 -1.10 0.84 -14.71
CA ALA A 55 -1.05 1.77 -15.84
C ALA A 55 -0.82 1.04 -17.18
N ALA A 56 0.07 0.05 -17.20
CA ALA A 56 0.32 -0.77 -18.40
C ALA A 56 -0.92 -1.60 -18.80
N ALA A 57 -1.65 -2.15 -17.82
CA ALA A 57 -2.89 -2.88 -18.08
C ALA A 57 -3.99 -1.97 -18.63
N ASP A 58 -4.08 -0.74 -18.13
CA ASP A 58 -5.03 0.27 -18.60
C ASP A 58 -4.74 0.70 -20.04
N SER A 59 -3.48 1.06 -20.33
CA SER A 59 -3.05 1.39 -21.70
C SER A 59 -3.24 0.23 -22.68
N SER A 60 -3.11 -1.02 -22.22
CA SER A 60 -3.40 -2.19 -23.05
C SER A 60 -4.89 -2.31 -23.38
N ARG A 61 -5.80 -1.89 -22.49
CA ARG A 61 -7.24 -1.90 -22.73
C ARG A 61 -7.64 -0.81 -23.71
N ASP A 62 -7.11 0.40 -23.56
CA ASP A 62 -7.39 1.51 -24.48
C ASP A 62 -7.01 1.16 -25.92
N ARG A 63 -5.86 0.53 -26.11
CA ARG A 63 -5.40 0.11 -27.43
C ARG A 63 -6.28 -0.99 -28.04
N ALA A 64 -6.78 -1.91 -27.22
CA ALA A 64 -7.70 -2.96 -27.68
C ALA A 64 -9.07 -2.39 -28.04
N GLY A 65 -9.61 -1.45 -27.24
CA GLY A 65 -10.88 -0.78 -27.51
C GLY A 65 -10.87 0.04 -28.80
N LEU A 66 -9.76 0.74 -29.09
CA LEU A 66 -9.61 1.48 -30.34
C LEU A 66 -9.52 0.58 -31.58
N SER A 67 -8.97 -0.64 -31.44
CA SER A 67 -8.89 -1.59 -32.57
C SER A 67 -10.25 -2.19 -32.91
N ASP A 68 -11.15 -2.32 -31.93
CA ASP A 68 -12.49 -2.90 -32.11
C ASP A 68 -13.45 -1.91 -32.79
N SER A 69 -13.31 -0.60 -32.52
CA SER A 69 -14.12 0.45 -33.14
C SER A 69 -13.90 0.67 -34.65
N THR A 70 -12.90 0.04 -35.27
CA THR A 70 -12.65 0.19 -36.73
C THR A 70 -13.38 -0.84 -37.59
N ARG A 71 -14.15 -1.75 -36.97
CA ARG A 71 -14.81 -2.88 -37.65
C ARG A 71 -16.34 -2.79 -37.59
N ASP A 72 -16.93 -1.60 -37.75
CA ASP A 72 -18.39 -1.46 -37.87
C ASP A 72 -18.78 -0.33 -38.84
N GLU A 73 -18.26 -0.38 -40.08
CA GLU A 73 -18.77 0.44 -41.19
C GLU A 73 -18.74 -0.40 -42.48
N THR A 74 -19.45 -1.52 -42.51
CA THR A 74 -19.95 -2.14 -43.77
C THR A 74 -21.32 -2.76 -43.55
N GLU A 75 -22.32 -2.07 -44.08
CA GLU A 75 -23.70 -2.45 -44.38
C GLU A 75 -23.85 -3.86 -45.00
N SER A 76 -24.90 -4.63 -44.63
CA SER A 76 -25.80 -5.38 -45.56
C SER A 76 -26.54 -6.56 -44.90
N GLY A 77 -27.81 -6.35 -44.58
CA GLY A 77 -28.93 -7.26 -44.89
C GLY A 77 -28.79 -8.78 -44.72
N GLN A 78 -28.33 -9.29 -43.57
CA GLN A 78 -28.49 -10.71 -43.24
C GLN A 78 -29.55 -10.86 -42.13
N ALA A 79 -30.60 -11.65 -42.38
CA ALA A 79 -31.61 -11.98 -41.38
C ALA A 79 -30.97 -12.56 -40.10
N PRO A 80 -31.50 -12.26 -38.89
CA PRO A 80 -30.87 -12.71 -37.66
C PRO A 80 -30.94 -14.24 -37.57
N ALA A 81 -29.79 -14.90 -37.70
CA ALA A 81 -29.61 -16.24 -37.18
C ALA A 81 -29.89 -16.21 -35.67
N PRO A 82 -30.58 -17.21 -35.08
CA PRO A 82 -30.80 -17.24 -33.65
C PRO A 82 -29.44 -17.23 -32.95
N ALA A 83 -29.23 -16.21 -32.11
CA ALA A 83 -28.00 -16.02 -31.37
C ALA A 83 -27.73 -17.27 -30.52
N LEU A 84 -26.68 -18.01 -30.88
CA LEU A 84 -26.04 -18.89 -29.91
C LEU A 84 -25.54 -18.00 -28.77
N PRO A 85 -25.72 -18.41 -27.50
CA PRO A 85 -25.17 -17.66 -26.38
C PRO A 85 -23.66 -17.47 -26.57
N ASP A 86 -23.17 -16.25 -26.38
CA ASP A 86 -21.75 -15.94 -26.51
C ASP A 86 -21.01 -16.75 -25.42
N PRO A 87 -19.97 -17.54 -25.75
CA PRO A 87 -19.19 -18.27 -24.75
C PRO A 87 -18.54 -17.38 -23.67
N ARG A 88 -18.58 -16.05 -23.81
CA ARG A 88 -18.18 -15.05 -22.79
C ARG A 88 -19.28 -14.70 -21.79
N ASP A 89 -20.54 -15.09 -22.03
CA ASP A 89 -21.71 -14.83 -21.17
C ASP A 89 -21.63 -15.51 -19.79
N GLY A 90 -20.65 -16.38 -19.56
CA GLY A 90 -20.44 -17.02 -18.26
C GLY A 90 -19.64 -16.20 -17.24
N TRP A 91 -18.91 -15.16 -17.67
CA TRP A 91 -17.96 -14.42 -16.81
C TRP A 91 -18.17 -12.89 -16.80
N LEU A 92 -18.87 -12.33 -17.78
CA LEU A 92 -19.22 -10.92 -17.79
C LEU A 92 -20.59 -10.76 -17.13
N ARG A 93 -20.62 -10.26 -15.88
CA ARG A 93 -21.86 -9.69 -15.34
C ARG A 93 -22.29 -8.58 -16.28
N SER A 94 -23.55 -8.57 -16.70
CA SER A 94 -24.06 -7.52 -17.58
C SER A 94 -23.78 -6.14 -16.97
N ALA A 95 -23.47 -5.14 -17.80
CA ALA A 95 -23.17 -3.78 -17.31
C ALA A 95 -24.29 -3.24 -16.39
N ALA A 96 -25.55 -3.54 -16.73
CA ALA A 96 -26.72 -3.20 -15.91
C ALA A 96 -26.72 -3.85 -14.51
N GLU A 97 -26.21 -5.08 -14.40
CA GLU A 97 -26.09 -5.78 -13.12
C GLU A 97 -24.99 -5.16 -12.25
N VAL A 98 -23.87 -4.76 -12.85
CA VAL A 98 -22.79 -4.05 -12.15
C VAL A 98 -23.29 -2.69 -11.62
N ASP A 99 -24.05 -1.94 -12.45
CA ASP A 99 -24.64 -0.65 -12.05
C ASP A 99 -25.69 -0.79 -10.94
N ALA A 100 -26.45 -1.88 -10.94
CA ALA A 100 -27.41 -2.17 -9.87
C ALA A 100 -26.70 -2.48 -8.55
N GLN A 101 -25.64 -3.27 -8.59
CA GLN A 101 -24.83 -3.61 -7.41
C GLN A 101 -24.13 -2.39 -6.83
N LEU A 102 -23.65 -1.47 -7.68
CA LEU A 102 -23.03 -0.23 -7.22
C LEU A 102 -24.04 0.67 -6.48
N ARG A 103 -25.24 0.85 -7.05
CA ARG A 103 -26.33 1.60 -6.40
C ARG A 103 -26.74 1.00 -5.05
N GLU A 104 -26.80 -0.33 -4.94
CA GLU A 104 -27.09 -1.00 -3.68
C GLU A 104 -26.00 -0.77 -2.62
N LEU A 105 -24.72 -0.84 -3.01
CA LEU A 105 -23.61 -0.56 -2.10
C LEU A 105 -23.59 0.90 -1.62
N GLU A 106 -23.87 1.85 -2.51
CA GLU A 106 -23.97 3.27 -2.16
C GLU A 106 -25.13 3.53 -1.20
N ALA A 107 -26.29 2.91 -1.44
CA ALA A 107 -27.43 2.99 -0.52
C ALA A 107 -27.10 2.45 0.88
N ARG A 108 -26.37 1.32 0.95
CA ARG A 108 -25.93 0.74 2.24
C ARG A 108 -24.93 1.64 2.97
N ARG A 109 -24.01 2.28 2.25
CA ARG A 109 -23.06 3.25 2.83
C ARG A 109 -23.76 4.51 3.33
N ALA A 110 -24.73 5.03 2.58
CA ALA A 110 -25.54 6.17 2.98
C ALA A 110 -26.44 5.86 4.19
N ALA A 111 -26.96 4.63 4.27
CA ALA A 111 -27.82 4.17 5.35
C ALA A 111 -27.06 3.79 6.64
N THR A 112 -25.72 3.81 6.65
CA THR A 112 -24.97 3.48 7.88
C THR A 112 -25.02 4.69 8.82
N PRO A 113 -25.75 4.65 9.96
CA PRO A 113 -25.79 5.78 10.88
C PRO A 113 -24.40 5.99 11.49
N PRO A 114 -24.01 7.24 11.83
CA PRO A 114 -22.76 7.48 12.50
C PRO A 114 -22.75 6.70 13.83
N VAL A 115 -21.88 5.69 13.92
CA VAL A 115 -21.63 4.99 15.17
C VAL A 115 -21.11 6.04 16.14
N GLN A 116 -21.97 6.50 17.06
CA GLN A 116 -21.57 7.39 18.13
C GLN A 116 -20.57 6.63 19.00
N ARG A 117 -19.29 6.77 18.68
CA ARG A 117 -18.19 6.40 19.54
C ARG A 117 -18.32 7.25 20.79
N LYS A 118 -18.99 6.73 21.82
CA LYS A 118 -18.90 7.25 23.19
C LYS A 118 -17.41 7.31 23.50
N ARG A 119 -16.82 8.48 23.33
CA ARG A 119 -15.48 8.79 23.81
C ARG A 119 -15.55 8.61 25.32
N ARG A 120 -15.18 7.43 25.81
CA ARG A 120 -14.72 7.32 27.20
C ARG A 120 -13.63 8.38 27.31
N ARG A 121 -13.91 9.44 28.06
CA ARG A 121 -12.87 10.38 28.48
C ARG A 121 -11.90 9.56 29.31
N LEU A 122 -10.86 9.03 28.68
CA LEU A 122 -9.66 8.69 29.42
C LEU A 122 -9.14 10.03 29.93
N ALA A 123 -9.04 10.15 31.25
CA ALA A 123 -8.39 11.28 31.89
C ALA A 123 -7.05 11.53 31.19
N SER A 124 -6.80 12.78 30.82
CA SER A 124 -5.51 13.20 30.29
C SER A 124 -4.43 12.75 31.28
N PRO A 125 -3.36 12.06 30.84
CA PRO A 125 -2.22 11.82 31.72
C PRO A 125 -1.66 13.19 32.12
N GLN A 126 -1.65 13.48 33.43
CA GLN A 126 -0.92 14.63 33.96
C GLN A 126 0.51 14.55 33.45
N GLN A 127 0.94 15.59 32.73
CA GLN A 127 2.35 15.80 32.44
C GLN A 127 3.02 16.05 33.80
N PRO A 128 4.02 15.24 34.23
CA PRO A 128 4.81 15.62 35.38
C PRO A 128 5.60 16.89 35.02
N ASP A 129 5.61 17.84 35.95
CA ASP A 129 6.25 19.14 35.81
C ASP A 129 7.69 18.99 35.31
N ALA A 130 7.99 19.69 34.21
CA ALA A 130 9.34 19.77 33.69
C ALA A 130 10.24 20.45 34.74
N PRO A 131 11.41 19.87 35.09
CA PRO A 131 12.37 20.60 35.91
C PRO A 131 12.85 21.82 35.13
N THR A 132 12.62 23.00 35.68
CA THR A 132 13.16 24.28 35.21
C THR A 132 14.68 24.20 35.22
N LEU A 133 15.25 23.95 34.04
CA LEU A 133 16.71 23.82 33.81
C LEU A 133 17.44 25.18 33.77
N PHE A 134 16.75 26.27 34.13
CA PHE A 134 17.30 27.61 34.21
C PHE A 134 16.81 28.28 35.49
N GLY A 135 17.49 28.01 36.60
CA GLY A 135 17.48 28.95 37.73
C GLY A 135 18.36 30.14 37.37
N PRO A 136 17.98 31.39 37.68
CA PRO A 136 18.89 32.52 37.51
C PRO A 136 20.03 32.36 38.51
N ASP A 137 21.26 32.30 37.98
CA ASP A 137 22.48 32.40 38.74
C ASP A 137 22.40 33.62 39.67
N ALA A 138 22.64 33.37 40.95
CA ALA A 138 22.85 34.39 41.95
C ALA A 138 24.23 35.01 41.70
N ASP A 139 24.26 36.17 41.05
CA ASP A 139 25.46 37.01 41.04
C ASP A 139 25.64 37.60 42.44
N GLY A 140 26.68 37.10 43.12
CA GLY A 140 27.26 37.73 44.29
C GLY A 140 28.02 38.99 43.90
N SER A 141 27.72 40.08 44.60
CA SER A 141 28.57 41.25 44.76
C SER A 141 28.44 41.76 46.19
#